data_AF-A0A2N5C5H2-F1
#
_entry.id   AF-A0A2N5C5H2-F1
#
_cell.length_a   1.000
_cell.length_b   1.000
_cell.length_c   1.000
_cell.angle_alpha   90.00
_cell.angle_beta   90.00
_cell.angle_gamma   90.00
#
_symmetry.space_group_name_H-M   'P 1'
#
loop_
_entity.id
_entity.type
_entity.pdbx_description
1 polymer ?
#
loop_
_entity_poly.entity_id
_entity_poly.type
_entity_poly.pdbx_seq_one_letter_code
_entity_poly.pdbx_strand_id
1 'polypeptide(L)'
;MNSFDASLLHALNHLAFRSELFDRLAMATTQFYLLRGVPLVAILWWLWFHESDPARRDRNREIIIATVMAGLCALAIGRLLAHWVPFRLRPFANPQLGLHFLMSSEDRIRTWSAFPSDHATLWFAIATGIWVASRRLGIAALLYTLVFICLSRVYVGLHHPTDLLGGGVIGIGVSLIMTRPFCRRLLAEPFLALSRRFEATFYVCMFLLSFGLATHFDEALVLGSGVLKTLHSDHERPRAPSASARL
;
A
#
# COMPACT_ATOMS: atom_id res chain seq x y z
N MET A 1 11.90 -5.00 22.01
CA MET A 1 12.22 -4.18 20.82
C MET A 1 13.68 -4.41 20.46
N ASN A 2 14.04 -4.51 19.18
CA ASN A 2 15.43 -4.71 18.76
C ASN A 2 16.23 -3.40 18.91
N SER A 3 17.54 -3.48 19.20
CA SER A 3 18.43 -2.33 19.35
C SER A 3 18.51 -1.47 18.09
N PHE A 4 18.41 -2.10 16.91
CA PHE A 4 18.38 -1.41 15.62
C PHE A 4 17.17 -0.47 15.49
N ASP A 5 15.96 -0.98 15.78
CA ASP A 5 14.73 -0.19 15.69
C ASP A 5 14.76 0.97 16.70
N ALA A 6 15.20 0.68 17.93
CA ALA A 6 15.31 1.67 19.00
C ALA A 6 16.26 2.82 18.60
N SER A 7 17.46 2.49 18.11
CA SER A 7 18.47 3.48 17.75
C SER A 7 17.98 4.42 16.66
N LEU A 8 17.35 3.87 15.61
CA LEU A 8 16.86 4.68 14.51
C LEU A 8 15.66 5.53 14.91
N LEU A 9 14.72 4.98 15.70
CA LEU A 9 13.59 5.74 16.23
C LEU A 9 14.05 6.90 17.11
N HIS A 10 15.00 6.67 18.03
CA HIS A 10 15.55 7.74 18.86
C HIS A 10 16.28 8.80 18.03
N ALA A 11 17.08 8.40 17.03
CA ALA A 11 17.78 9.34 16.15
C ALA A 11 16.81 10.23 15.37
N LEU A 12 15.75 9.65 14.82
CA LEU A 12 14.71 10.41 14.10
C LEU A 12 13.89 11.28 15.05
N ASN A 13 13.61 10.79 16.27
CA ASN A 13 12.86 11.56 17.27
C ASN A 13 13.62 12.81 17.74
N HIS A 14 14.96 12.74 17.78
CA HIS A 14 15.80 13.88 18.09
C HIS A 14 15.73 15.00 17.04
N LEU A 15 15.40 14.63 15.80
CA LEU A 15 15.18 15.53 14.67
C LEU A 15 13.73 16.01 14.60
N ALA A 16 12.79 15.15 15.02
CA ALA A 16 11.38 15.46 15.15
C ALA A 16 11.16 16.69 16.05
N PHE A 17 10.24 17.56 15.63
CA PHE A 17 9.90 18.82 16.31
C PHE A 17 11.02 19.87 16.34
N ARG A 18 12.17 19.65 15.67
CA ARG A 18 13.19 20.71 15.45
C ARG A 18 13.03 21.47 14.14
N SER A 19 12.40 20.87 13.13
CA SER A 19 12.19 21.48 11.81
C SER A 19 10.74 21.34 11.38
N GLU A 20 9.98 22.43 11.45
CA GLU A 20 8.58 22.45 11.00
C GLU A 20 8.42 22.03 9.54
N LEU A 21 9.39 22.36 8.68
CA LEU A 21 9.36 21.97 7.28
C LEU A 21 9.39 20.45 7.13
N PHE A 22 10.31 19.78 7.85
CA PHE A 22 10.46 18.35 7.76
C PHE A 22 9.24 17.62 8.36
N ASP A 23 8.69 18.12 9.47
CA ASP A 23 7.47 17.61 10.07
C ASP A 23 6.27 17.72 9.12
N ARG A 24 6.08 18.88 8.48
CA ARG A 24 5.02 19.10 7.48
C ARG A 24 5.19 18.20 6.26
N LEU A 25 6.42 18.01 5.77
CA LEU A 25 6.68 17.13 4.63
C LEU A 25 6.44 15.65 4.97
N ALA A 26 6.88 15.19 6.14
CA ALA A 26 6.63 13.83 6.61
C ALA A 26 5.14 13.56 6.82
N MET A 27 4.41 14.54 7.36
CA MET A 27 2.94 14.47 7.47
C MET A 27 2.26 14.51 6.11
N ALA A 28 2.67 15.42 5.21
CA ALA A 28 2.09 15.53 3.87
C ALA A 28 2.26 14.25 3.06
N THR A 29 3.44 13.64 3.11
CA THR A 29 3.71 12.34 2.46
C THR A 29 2.99 11.18 3.16
N THR A 30 2.54 11.35 4.40
CA THR A 30 1.73 10.34 5.11
C THR A 30 0.22 10.58 4.96
N GLN A 31 -0.23 11.79 4.60
CA GLN A 31 -1.66 12.14 4.53
C GLN A 31 -2.16 12.30 3.09
N PHE A 32 -1.38 12.88 2.19
CA PHE A 32 -1.81 13.10 0.80
C PHE A 32 -1.43 11.91 -0.10
N TYR A 33 -2.42 11.30 -0.73
CA TYR A 33 -2.20 10.19 -1.67
C TYR A 33 -1.35 10.62 -2.88
N LEU A 34 -1.44 11.90 -3.26
CA LEU A 34 -0.67 12.50 -4.36
C LEU A 34 0.84 12.36 -4.18
N LEU A 35 1.33 12.45 -2.94
CA LEU A 35 2.73 12.29 -2.59
C LEU A 35 3.08 10.85 -2.17
N ARG A 36 2.11 9.94 -2.21
CA ARG A 36 2.32 8.52 -1.88
C ARG A 36 2.37 7.67 -3.14
N GLY A 37 1.23 7.11 -3.52
CA GLY A 37 1.14 6.09 -4.56
C GLY A 37 1.06 6.67 -5.98
N VAL A 38 0.54 7.88 -6.12
CA VAL A 38 0.27 8.48 -7.44
C VAL A 38 1.51 8.57 -8.33
N PRO A 39 2.71 8.96 -7.86
CA PRO A 39 3.89 9.05 -8.73
C PRO A 39 4.32 7.70 -9.28
N LEU A 40 4.23 6.63 -8.47
CA LEU A 40 4.55 5.27 -8.91
C LEU A 40 3.52 4.75 -9.91
N VAL A 41 2.23 5.00 -9.67
CA VAL A 41 1.15 4.68 -10.61
C VAL A 41 1.30 5.47 -11.91
N ALA A 42 1.68 6.74 -11.85
CA ALA A 42 1.95 7.57 -13.04
C ALA A 42 3.11 7.01 -13.87
N ILE A 43 4.17 6.51 -13.24
CA ILE A 43 5.27 5.84 -13.94
C ILE A 43 4.77 4.55 -14.63
N LEU A 44 3.90 3.76 -14.00
CA LEU A 44 3.32 2.58 -14.64
C LEU A 44 2.50 2.96 -15.89
N TRP A 45 1.67 4.00 -15.80
CA TRP A 45 0.91 4.53 -16.95
C TRP A 45 1.82 5.06 -18.06
N TRP A 46 2.89 5.76 -17.69
CA TRP A 46 3.89 6.21 -18.66
C TRP A 46 4.54 5.03 -19.37
N LEU A 47 4.99 4.00 -18.62
CA LEU A 47 5.57 2.78 -19.20
C LEU A 47 4.57 1.98 -20.05
N TRP A 48 3.27 2.07 -19.77
CA TRP A 48 2.21 1.40 -20.52
C TRP A 48 2.04 1.95 -21.96
N PHE A 49 2.32 3.25 -22.15
CA PHE A 49 2.08 3.97 -23.40
C PHE A 49 3.33 4.48 -24.13
N HIS A 50 4.45 4.67 -23.42
CA HIS A 50 5.61 5.36 -23.99
C HIS A 50 6.31 4.57 -25.13
N GLU A 51 6.24 3.25 -25.10
CA GLU A 51 6.97 2.40 -26.06
C GLU A 51 6.24 2.31 -27.40
N SER A 52 6.92 2.71 -28.47
CA SER A 52 6.37 2.72 -29.84
C SER A 52 6.63 1.42 -30.60
N ASP A 53 7.71 0.70 -30.27
CA ASP A 53 8.01 -0.59 -30.88
C ASP A 53 7.01 -1.66 -30.40
N PRO A 54 6.28 -2.36 -31.29
CA PRO A 54 5.23 -3.30 -30.90
C PRO A 54 5.73 -4.43 -29.97
N ALA A 55 6.90 -5.00 -30.25
CA ALA A 55 7.44 -6.12 -29.48
C ALA A 55 7.86 -5.68 -28.07
N ARG A 56 8.53 -4.53 -27.94
CA ARG A 56 8.90 -3.96 -26.64
C ARG A 56 7.67 -3.48 -25.85
N ARG A 57 6.67 -2.92 -26.54
CA ARG A 57 5.41 -2.46 -25.93
C ARG A 57 4.68 -3.62 -25.26
N ASP A 58 4.55 -4.74 -25.95
CA ASP A 58 3.87 -5.92 -25.42
C ASP A 58 4.61 -6.49 -24.21
N ARG A 59 5.94 -6.60 -24.30
CA ARG A 59 6.78 -7.00 -23.16
C ARG A 59 6.62 -6.05 -21.97
N ASN A 60 6.59 -4.74 -22.17
CA ASN A 60 6.42 -3.78 -21.08
C ASN A 60 5.03 -3.90 -20.44
N ARG A 61 3.98 -4.06 -21.25
CA ARG A 61 2.61 -4.26 -20.75
C ARG A 61 2.46 -5.55 -19.95
N GLU A 62 3.05 -6.65 -20.41
CA GLU A 62 3.14 -7.89 -19.62
C GLU A 62 3.82 -7.66 -18.27
N ILE A 63 4.95 -6.94 -18.25
CA ILE A 63 5.67 -6.63 -17.01
C ILE A 63 4.79 -5.80 -16.08
N ILE A 64 4.08 -4.80 -16.59
CA ILE A 64 3.20 -3.93 -15.78
C ILE A 64 2.03 -4.75 -15.19
N ILE A 65 1.38 -5.60 -15.98
CA ILE A 65 0.31 -6.48 -15.48
C ILE A 65 0.86 -7.41 -14.39
N ALA A 66 2.00 -8.06 -14.64
CA ALA A 66 2.68 -8.90 -13.64
C ALA A 66 3.06 -8.11 -12.38
N THR A 67 3.47 -6.85 -12.52
CA THR A 67 3.85 -5.96 -11.42
C THR A 67 2.65 -5.62 -10.54
N VAL A 68 1.51 -5.28 -11.15
CA VAL A 68 0.28 -4.98 -10.42
C VAL A 68 -0.24 -6.23 -9.71
N MET A 69 -0.27 -7.38 -10.38
CA MET A 69 -0.61 -8.66 -9.75
C MET A 69 0.34 -8.99 -8.60
N ALA A 70 1.65 -8.76 -8.77
CA ALA A 70 2.64 -8.96 -7.72
C ALA A 70 2.42 -8.07 -6.52
N GLY A 71 2.05 -6.81 -6.71
CA GLY A 71 1.69 -5.91 -5.60
C GLY A 71 0.51 -6.43 -4.78
N LEU A 72 -0.55 -6.87 -5.46
CA LEU A 72 -1.73 -7.44 -4.81
C LEU A 72 -1.43 -8.78 -4.12
N CYS A 73 -0.67 -9.66 -4.77
CA CYS A 73 -0.22 -10.93 -4.19
C CYS A 73 0.69 -10.71 -2.98
N ALA A 74 1.62 -9.75 -3.05
CA ALA A 74 2.50 -9.42 -1.94
C ALA A 74 1.72 -8.90 -0.74
N LEU A 75 0.71 -8.05 -0.96
CA LEU A 75 -0.21 -7.63 0.10
C LEU A 75 -0.96 -8.80 0.72
N ALA A 76 -1.52 -9.69 -0.10
CA ALA A 76 -2.23 -10.88 0.39
C ALA A 76 -1.30 -11.78 1.23
N ILE A 77 -0.07 -12.02 0.76
CA ILE A 77 0.96 -12.77 1.50
C ILE A 77 1.34 -12.07 2.80
N GLY A 78 1.59 -10.75 2.77
CA GLY A 78 1.94 -9.98 3.97
C GLY A 78 0.83 -10.00 5.02
N ARG A 79 -0.44 -9.87 4.59
CA ARG A 79 -1.62 -9.99 5.46
C ARG A 79 -1.79 -11.38 6.04
N LEU A 80 -1.60 -12.41 5.23
CA LEU A 80 -1.65 -13.79 5.71
C LEU A 80 -0.55 -14.04 6.74
N LEU A 81 0.69 -13.61 6.47
CA LEU A 81 1.81 -13.72 7.40
C LEU A 81 1.55 -13.00 8.72
N ALA A 82 0.91 -11.82 8.69
CA ALA A 82 0.56 -11.07 9.90
C ALA A 82 -0.39 -11.84 10.85
N HIS A 83 -1.11 -12.87 10.34
CA HIS A 83 -1.96 -13.72 11.18
C HIS A 83 -1.16 -14.80 11.94
N TRP A 84 -0.01 -15.20 11.41
CA TRP A 84 0.84 -16.26 11.98
C TRP A 84 2.00 -15.72 12.82
N VAL A 85 2.37 -14.47 12.62
CA VAL A 85 3.44 -13.79 13.36
C VAL A 85 2.86 -13.10 14.60
N PRO A 86 3.59 -13.04 15.74
CA PRO A 86 3.11 -12.33 16.92
C PRO A 86 2.73 -10.88 16.62
N PHE A 87 1.61 -10.44 17.21
CA PHE A 87 1.12 -9.08 17.05
C PHE A 87 2.18 -8.06 17.48
N ARG A 88 2.49 -7.12 16.59
CA ARG A 88 3.48 -6.09 16.85
C ARG A 88 2.82 -4.73 17.00
N LEU A 89 3.00 -4.12 18.17
CA LEU A 89 2.49 -2.78 18.45
C LEU A 89 3.29 -1.70 17.71
N ARG A 90 2.58 -0.71 17.16
CA ARG A 90 3.19 0.41 16.43
C ARG A 90 3.92 1.38 17.39
N PRO A 91 4.98 2.07 16.94
CA PRO A 91 5.74 2.99 17.79
C PRO A 91 4.87 4.05 18.48
N PHE A 92 3.97 4.72 17.75
CA PHE A 92 3.10 5.75 18.32
C PHE A 92 2.16 5.25 19.43
N ALA A 93 1.83 3.95 19.41
CA ALA A 93 0.91 3.33 20.35
C ALA A 93 1.64 2.66 21.53
N ASN A 94 2.98 2.72 21.60
CA ASN A 94 3.76 2.10 22.67
C ASN A 94 4.28 3.16 23.68
N PRO A 95 3.61 3.31 24.84
CA PRO A 95 4.01 4.30 25.86
C PRO A 95 5.40 4.02 26.44
N GLN A 96 5.87 2.77 26.39
CA GLN A 96 7.16 2.35 26.97
C GLN A 96 8.36 2.93 26.22
N LEU A 97 8.16 3.48 25.03
CA LEU A 97 9.22 4.12 24.25
C LEU A 97 9.59 5.51 24.79
N GLY A 98 8.68 6.19 25.48
CA GLY A 98 8.88 7.57 25.92
C GLY A 98 9.15 8.55 24.78
N LEU A 99 8.72 8.22 23.54
CA LEU A 99 8.91 9.04 22.35
C LEU A 99 7.63 9.76 21.98
N HIS A 100 7.76 11.01 21.54
CA HIS A 100 6.67 11.80 21.00
C HIS A 100 6.61 11.64 19.49
N PHE A 101 5.44 11.35 18.93
CA PHE A 101 5.26 11.19 17.49
C PHE A 101 4.22 12.17 16.97
N LEU A 102 4.34 12.56 15.69
CA LEU A 102 3.40 13.46 15.02
C LEU A 102 2.01 12.85 14.89
N MET A 103 1.91 11.52 14.85
CA MET A 103 0.64 10.79 14.84
C MET A 103 0.34 10.26 16.24
N SER A 104 -0.87 10.48 16.75
CA SER A 104 -1.26 10.09 18.12
C SER A 104 -2.58 9.31 18.22
N SER A 105 -3.46 9.37 17.21
CA SER A 105 -4.85 8.91 17.37
C SER A 105 -5.50 8.39 16.08
N GLU A 106 -5.09 7.21 15.60
CA GLU A 106 -5.93 6.43 14.68
C GLU A 106 -6.34 5.11 15.31
N ASP A 107 -7.51 5.09 15.95
CA ASP A 107 -8.07 3.91 16.62
C ASP A 107 -8.23 2.71 15.67
N ARG A 108 -8.50 2.98 14.38
CA ARG A 108 -8.62 1.92 13.35
C ARG A 108 -7.35 1.11 13.16
N ILE A 109 -6.19 1.73 13.37
CA ILE A 109 -4.89 1.12 13.09
C ILE A 109 -4.31 0.45 14.35
N ARG A 110 -4.81 0.79 15.54
CA ARG A 110 -4.36 0.22 16.82
C ARG A 110 -4.64 -1.28 16.96
N THR A 111 -5.67 -1.78 16.30
CA THR A 111 -6.04 -3.21 16.33
C THR A 111 -5.31 -4.05 15.29
N TRP A 112 -4.52 -3.42 14.40
CA TRP A 112 -3.82 -4.11 13.31
C TRP A 112 -2.32 -4.18 13.58
N SER A 113 -1.73 -5.35 13.32
CA SER A 113 -0.30 -5.59 13.51
C SER A 113 0.54 -4.62 12.66
N ALA A 114 1.63 -4.13 13.23
CA ALA A 114 2.58 -3.26 12.53
C ALA A 114 3.45 -4.03 11.51
N PHE A 115 3.64 -5.33 11.72
CA PHE A 115 4.52 -6.19 10.90
C PHE A 115 3.72 -7.20 10.07
N PRO A 116 4.09 -7.42 8.79
CA PRO A 116 4.95 -6.57 7.97
C PRO A 116 4.21 -5.28 7.53
N SER A 117 4.93 -4.25 7.09
CA SER A 117 4.28 -3.03 6.61
C SER A 117 3.64 -3.26 5.23
N ASP A 118 2.32 -3.08 5.13
CA ASP A 118 1.58 -3.21 3.85
C ASP A 118 2.07 -2.22 2.80
N HIS A 119 2.35 -1.00 3.22
CA HIS A 119 2.83 0.06 2.34
C HIS A 119 4.21 -0.26 1.77
N ALA A 120 5.14 -0.71 2.61
CA ALA A 120 6.44 -1.15 2.11
C ALA A 120 6.26 -2.35 1.16
N THR A 121 5.43 -3.33 1.55
CA THR A 121 5.15 -4.52 0.75
C THR A 121 4.65 -4.19 -0.65
N LEU A 122 3.61 -3.35 -0.75
CA LEU A 122 3.03 -2.96 -2.03
C LEU A 122 4.03 -2.14 -2.87
N TRP A 123 4.56 -1.04 -2.34
CA TRP A 123 5.31 -0.10 -3.16
C TRP A 123 6.71 -0.59 -3.52
N PHE A 124 7.33 -1.44 -2.71
CA PHE A 124 8.55 -2.12 -3.14
C PHE A 124 8.26 -3.16 -4.23
N ALA A 125 7.12 -3.85 -4.20
CA ALA A 125 6.72 -4.74 -5.30
C ALA A 125 6.53 -3.95 -6.62
N ILE A 126 5.82 -2.83 -6.56
CA ILE A 126 5.60 -1.94 -7.71
C ILE A 126 6.92 -1.36 -8.23
N ALA A 127 7.75 -0.79 -7.35
CA ALA A 127 9.03 -0.19 -7.73
C ALA A 127 10.00 -1.22 -8.33
N THR A 128 9.98 -2.46 -7.83
CA THR A 128 10.76 -3.58 -8.39
C THR A 128 10.28 -3.94 -9.78
N GLY A 129 8.96 -3.96 -10.01
CA GLY A 129 8.41 -4.21 -11.34
C GLY A 129 8.76 -3.11 -12.35
N ILE A 130 8.71 -1.84 -11.91
CA ILE A 130 9.22 -0.69 -12.68
C ILE A 130 10.70 -0.89 -13.02
N TRP A 131 11.52 -1.38 -12.08
CA TRP A 131 12.94 -1.66 -12.32
C TRP A 131 13.19 -2.76 -13.35
N VAL A 132 12.33 -3.79 -13.38
CA VAL A 132 12.38 -4.84 -14.40
C VAL A 132 12.01 -4.30 -15.79
N ALA A 133 11.06 -3.36 -15.87
CA ALA A 133 10.69 -2.69 -17.12
C ALA A 133 11.76 -1.68 -17.58
N SER A 134 12.25 -0.84 -16.67
CA SER A 134 13.24 0.21 -16.91
C SER A 134 14.13 0.41 -15.69
N ARG A 135 15.42 0.08 -15.80
CA ARG A 135 16.37 0.16 -14.68
C ARG A 135 16.48 1.57 -14.08
N ARG A 136 16.51 2.61 -14.91
CA ARG A 136 16.67 3.99 -14.46
C ARG A 136 15.45 4.46 -13.67
N LEU A 137 14.25 4.24 -14.20
CA LEU A 137 13.01 4.59 -13.51
C LEU A 137 12.78 3.73 -12.27
N GLY A 138 13.20 2.47 -12.31
CA GLY A 138 13.13 1.57 -11.16
C GLY A 138 14.00 2.01 -10.00
N ILE A 139 15.24 2.44 -10.26
CA ILE A 139 16.10 2.99 -9.21
C ILE A 139 15.45 4.23 -8.60
N ALA A 140 14.93 5.14 -9.42
CA ALA A 140 14.20 6.32 -8.94
C ALA A 140 12.96 5.92 -8.11
N ALA A 141 12.19 4.94 -8.57
CA ALA A 141 11.01 4.42 -7.87
C ALA A 141 11.36 3.76 -6.53
N LEU A 142 12.45 2.99 -6.46
CA LEU A 142 12.91 2.35 -5.22
C LEU A 142 13.39 3.39 -4.20
N LEU A 143 14.16 4.39 -4.66
CA LEU A 143 14.58 5.51 -3.82
C LEU A 143 13.38 6.32 -3.33
N TYR A 144 12.41 6.57 -4.22
CA TYR A 144 11.16 7.23 -3.87
C TYR A 144 10.41 6.48 -2.77
N THR A 145 10.23 5.17 -2.93
CA THR A 145 9.60 4.31 -1.92
C THR A 145 10.38 4.32 -0.61
N LEU A 146 11.71 4.29 -0.64
CA LEU A 146 12.50 4.33 0.59
C LEU A 146 12.32 5.66 1.34
N VAL A 147 12.40 6.79 0.64
CA VAL A 147 12.42 8.12 1.26
C VAL A 147 11.01 8.63 1.57
N PHE A 148 10.12 8.66 0.59
CA PHE A 148 8.81 9.29 0.74
C PHE A 148 7.76 8.35 1.35
N ILE A 149 7.98 7.03 1.27
CA ILE A 149 7.04 6.04 1.79
C ILE A 149 7.59 5.44 3.10
N CYS A 150 8.80 4.90 3.12
CA CYS A 150 9.28 4.18 4.30
C CYS A 150 9.74 5.13 5.41
N LEU A 151 10.62 6.08 5.10
CA LEU A 151 11.18 6.99 6.10
C LEU A 151 10.10 7.86 6.75
N SER A 152 9.15 8.39 5.98
CA SER A 152 8.01 9.16 6.51
C SER A 152 7.21 8.37 7.55
N ARG A 153 6.99 7.07 7.32
CA ARG A 153 6.27 6.18 8.26
C ARG A 153 7.03 5.90 9.54
N VAL A 154 8.36 5.78 9.50
CA VAL A 154 9.16 5.67 10.73
C VAL A 154 9.11 7.00 11.48
N TYR A 155 9.28 8.11 10.77
CA TYR A 155 9.37 9.44 11.35
C TYR A 155 8.10 9.84 12.10
N VAL A 156 6.93 9.58 11.52
CA VAL A 156 5.62 9.83 12.16
C VAL A 156 5.20 8.75 13.16
N GLY A 157 6.03 7.70 13.36
CA GLY A 157 5.80 6.66 14.36
C GLY A 157 4.83 5.54 13.97
N LEU A 158 4.51 5.40 12.68
CA LEU A 158 3.55 4.40 12.19
C LEU A 158 4.09 2.97 12.15
N HIS A 159 5.41 2.83 11.94
CA HIS A 159 6.08 1.53 11.77
C HIS A 159 7.49 1.56 12.36
N HIS A 160 7.93 0.40 12.84
CA HIS A 160 9.34 0.18 13.14
C HIS A 160 10.14 0.02 11.83
N PRO A 161 11.43 0.38 11.80
CA PRO A 161 12.29 0.18 10.64
C PRO A 161 12.27 -1.26 10.11
N THR A 162 12.31 -2.25 10.99
CA THR A 162 12.22 -3.66 10.60
C THR A 162 10.87 -4.07 9.99
N ASP A 163 9.76 -3.36 10.29
CA ASP A 163 8.47 -3.62 9.63
C ASP A 163 8.50 -3.28 8.15
N LEU A 164 9.23 -2.21 7.82
CA LEU A 164 9.41 -1.72 6.46
C LEU A 164 10.41 -2.59 5.69
N LEU A 165 11.48 -3.05 6.36
CA LEU A 165 12.42 -4.01 5.76
C LEU A 165 11.74 -5.34 5.47
N GLY A 166 10.97 -5.88 6.41
CA GLY A 166 10.21 -7.12 6.23
C GLY A 166 9.22 -7.01 5.07
N GLY A 167 8.43 -5.92 5.03
CA GLY A 167 7.53 -5.66 3.92
C GLY A 167 8.27 -5.49 2.59
N GLY A 168 9.38 -4.75 2.57
CA GLY A 168 10.20 -4.56 1.38
C GLY A 168 10.76 -5.86 0.82
N VAL A 169 11.26 -6.75 1.67
CA VAL A 169 11.75 -8.08 1.26
C VAL A 169 10.62 -8.91 0.62
N ILE A 170 9.42 -8.93 1.22
CA ILE A 170 8.26 -9.63 0.66
C ILE A 170 7.90 -9.03 -0.71
N GLY A 171 7.78 -7.71 -0.79
CA GLY A 171 7.41 -7.01 -2.02
C GLY A 171 8.39 -7.25 -3.16
N ILE A 172 9.69 -7.07 -2.90
CA ILE A 172 10.76 -7.32 -3.88
C ILE A 172 10.75 -8.79 -4.31
N GLY A 173 10.71 -9.72 -3.36
CA GLY A 173 10.75 -11.16 -3.64
C GLY A 173 9.59 -11.61 -4.54
N VAL A 174 8.35 -11.24 -4.19
CA VAL A 174 7.16 -11.58 -4.97
C VAL A 174 7.22 -10.98 -6.37
N SER A 175 7.61 -9.70 -6.48
CA SER A 175 7.73 -9.01 -7.76
C SER A 175 8.78 -9.65 -8.67
N LEU A 176 9.96 -9.98 -8.15
CA LEU A 176 11.01 -10.66 -8.92
C LEU A 176 10.57 -12.04 -9.40
N ILE A 177 9.82 -12.79 -8.60
CA ILE A 177 9.29 -14.11 -8.99
C ILE A 177 8.26 -13.94 -10.11
N MET A 178 7.25 -13.10 -9.92
CA MET A 178 6.12 -12.96 -10.85
C MET A 178 6.50 -12.28 -12.17
N THR A 179 7.54 -11.44 -12.18
CA THR A 179 8.05 -10.80 -13.40
C THR A 179 9.06 -11.65 -14.17
N ARG A 180 9.47 -12.83 -13.64
CA ARG A 180 10.31 -13.78 -14.40
C ARG A 180 9.61 -14.21 -15.69
N PRO A 181 10.36 -14.48 -16.79
CA PRO A 181 9.76 -14.80 -18.09
C PRO A 181 8.73 -15.93 -18.05
N PHE A 182 8.98 -16.99 -17.27
CA PHE A 182 8.05 -18.11 -17.11
C PHE A 182 6.74 -17.68 -16.44
N CYS A 183 6.81 -17.13 -15.22
CA CYS A 183 5.63 -16.70 -14.48
C CYS A 183 4.87 -15.57 -15.19
N ARG A 184 5.59 -14.63 -15.81
CA ARG A 184 5.00 -13.51 -16.54
C ARG A 184 4.22 -14.00 -17.75
N ARG A 185 4.75 -14.93 -18.55
CA ARG A 185 4.01 -15.49 -19.68
C ARG A 185 2.78 -16.26 -19.22
N LEU A 186 2.92 -17.05 -18.16
CA LEU A 186 1.80 -17.82 -17.61
C LEU A 186 0.67 -16.92 -17.09
N LEU A 187 1.01 -15.83 -16.39
CA LEU A 187 0.02 -15.01 -15.67
C LEU A 187 -0.40 -13.76 -16.43
N ALA A 188 0.52 -13.06 -17.09
CA ALA A 188 0.24 -11.75 -17.69
C ALA A 188 -0.16 -11.81 -19.17
N GLU A 189 0.32 -12.80 -19.92
CA GLU A 189 0.01 -12.94 -21.35
C GLU A 189 -1.49 -13.18 -21.62
N PRO A 190 -2.20 -14.05 -20.86
CA PRO A 190 -3.65 -14.22 -21.03
C PRO A 190 -4.43 -12.94 -20.73
N PHE A 191 -4.00 -12.18 -19.71
CA PHE A 191 -4.62 -10.91 -19.36
C PHE A 191 -4.35 -9.82 -20.40
N LEU A 192 -3.17 -9.81 -21.01
CA LEU A 192 -2.86 -8.90 -22.12
C LEU A 192 -3.65 -9.26 -23.38
N ALA A 193 -3.89 -10.54 -23.65
CA ALA A 193 -4.77 -10.97 -24.73
C ALA A 193 -6.23 -10.54 -24.45
N LEU A 194 -6.70 -10.72 -23.21
CA LEU A 194 -8.03 -10.30 -22.78
C LEU A 194 -8.19 -8.78 -22.85
N SER A 195 -7.15 -8.02 -22.49
CA SER A 195 -7.17 -6.56 -22.53
C SER A 195 -7.36 -6.02 -23.95
N ARG A 196 -6.86 -6.74 -24.96
CA ARG A 196 -7.09 -6.38 -26.38
C ARG A 196 -8.49 -6.74 -26.84
N ARG A 197 -9.06 -7.82 -26.30
CA ARG A 197 -10.43 -8.26 -26.66
C ARG A 197 -11.51 -7.34 -26.08
N PHE A 198 -11.31 -6.86 -24.85
CA PHE A 198 -12.26 -5.99 -24.14
C PHE A 198 -11.59 -4.67 -23.74
N GLU A 199 -11.09 -3.91 -24.71
CA GLU A 199 -10.25 -2.74 -24.49
C GLU A 199 -10.89 -1.69 -23.57
N ALA A 200 -12.13 -1.29 -23.85
CA ALA A 200 -12.83 -0.28 -23.04
C ALA A 200 -13.00 -0.74 -21.58
N THR A 201 -13.49 -1.97 -21.37
CA THR A 201 -13.67 -2.53 -20.03
C THR A 201 -12.36 -2.67 -19.29
N PHE A 202 -11.30 -3.09 -19.98
CA PHE A 202 -9.97 -3.21 -19.40
C PHE A 202 -9.45 -1.87 -18.89
N TYR A 203 -9.57 -0.78 -19.67
CA TYR A 203 -9.11 0.54 -19.21
C TYR A 203 -9.95 1.10 -18.07
N VAL A 204 -11.26 0.83 -18.03
CA VAL A 204 -12.10 1.18 -16.87
C VAL A 204 -11.62 0.43 -15.62
N CYS A 205 -11.41 -0.88 -15.70
CA CYS A 205 -10.90 -1.67 -14.59
C CYS A 205 -9.49 -1.22 -14.18
N MET A 206 -8.60 -0.93 -15.13
CA MET A 206 -7.24 -0.46 -14.87
C MET A 206 -7.24 0.92 -14.20
N PHE A 207 -8.14 1.83 -14.58
CA PHE A 207 -8.33 3.11 -13.92
C PHE A 207 -8.78 2.92 -12.47
N LEU A 208 -9.84 2.13 -12.23
CA LEU A 208 -10.34 1.85 -10.89
C LEU A 208 -9.28 1.19 -10.01
N LEU A 209 -8.52 0.25 -10.58
CA LEU A 209 -7.41 -0.41 -9.89
C LEU A 209 -6.26 0.56 -9.59
N SER A 210 -5.91 1.43 -10.54
CA SER A 210 -4.89 2.47 -10.35
C SER A 210 -5.29 3.43 -9.22
N PHE A 211 -6.55 3.84 -9.21
CA PHE A 211 -7.11 4.68 -8.16
C PHE A 211 -7.07 3.97 -6.81
N GLY A 212 -7.54 2.72 -6.74
CA GLY A 212 -7.50 1.90 -5.52
C GLY A 212 -6.07 1.67 -5.01
N LEU A 213 -5.11 1.41 -5.89
CA LEU A 213 -3.69 1.30 -5.52
C LEU A 213 -3.15 2.62 -4.94
N ALA A 214 -3.44 3.76 -5.60
CA ALA A 214 -2.97 5.06 -5.14
C ALA A 214 -3.53 5.44 -3.76
N THR A 215 -4.79 5.07 -3.48
CA THR A 215 -5.50 5.33 -2.22
C THR A 215 -5.41 4.17 -1.21
N HIS A 216 -4.63 3.12 -1.50
CA HIS A 216 -4.54 1.90 -0.67
C HIS A 216 -5.88 1.21 -0.37
N PHE A 217 -6.87 1.40 -1.25
CA PHE A 217 -8.23 0.91 -1.08
C PHE A 217 -8.93 1.45 0.18
N ASP A 218 -8.41 2.51 0.81
CA ASP A 218 -9.00 3.11 2.01
C ASP A 218 -10.43 3.58 1.74
N GLU A 219 -10.67 4.17 0.56
CA GLU A 219 -12.01 4.61 0.16
C GLU A 219 -12.99 3.44 -0.03
N ALA A 220 -12.51 2.32 -0.61
CA ALA A 220 -13.33 1.13 -0.81
C ALA A 220 -13.72 0.49 0.54
N LEU A 221 -12.81 0.48 1.50
CA LEU A 221 -13.06 -0.02 2.86
C LEU A 221 -14.04 0.89 3.62
N VAL A 222 -13.90 2.22 3.50
CA VAL A 222 -14.82 3.19 4.10
C VAL A 222 -16.22 3.01 3.54
N LEU A 223 -16.37 2.96 2.21
CA LEU A 223 -17.66 2.72 1.53
C LEU A 223 -18.28 1.38 1.98
N GLY A 224 -17.51 0.29 1.98
CA GLY A 224 -17.98 -1.02 2.40
C GLY A 224 -18.44 -1.04 3.87
N SER A 225 -17.68 -0.43 4.77
CA SER A 225 -18.04 -0.34 6.20
C SER A 225 -19.27 0.54 6.45
N GLY A 226 -19.49 1.58 5.64
CA GLY A 226 -20.68 2.42 5.67
C GLY A 226 -21.93 1.63 5.31
N VAL A 227 -21.88 0.89 4.20
CA VAL A 227 -22.99 0.01 3.77
C VAL A 227 -23.29 -1.06 4.82
N LEU A 228 -22.26 -1.72 5.38
CA LEU A 228 -22.45 -2.76 6.39
C LEU A 228 -23.08 -2.23 7.68
N LYS A 229 -22.73 -1.00 8.09
CA LYS A 229 -23.33 -0.33 9.24
C LYS A 229 -24.79 0.04 8.99
N THR A 230 -25.12 0.54 7.80
CA THR A 230 -26.52 0.82 7.43
C THR A 230 -27.37 -0.45 7.45
N LEU A 231 -26.85 -1.55 6.90
CA LEU A 231 -27.54 -2.85 6.90
C LEU A 231 -27.76 -3.40 8.32
N HIS A 232 -26.80 -3.25 9.24
CA HIS A 232 -26.99 -3.64 10.63
C HIS A 232 -27.94 -2.70 11.39
N SER A 233 -27.90 -1.39 11.12
CA SER A 233 -28.79 -0.41 11.77
C SER A 233 -30.27 -0.57 11.37
N ASP A 234 -30.55 -1.12 10.19
CA ASP A 234 -31.92 -1.44 9.78
C ASP A 234 -32.46 -2.72 10.44
N HIS A 235 -31.58 -3.59 10.98
CA HIS A 235 -31.98 -4.80 11.71
C HIS A 235 -32.32 -4.53 13.18
N GLU A 236 -31.83 -3.42 13.76
CA GLU A 236 -32.06 -3.02 15.15
C GLU A 236 -33.17 -1.98 15.32
N ARG A 237 -33.98 -1.68 14.31
CA ARG A 237 -35.16 -0.82 14.52
C ARG A 237 -36.14 -1.53 15.46
N PRO A 238 -36.44 -1.00 16.66
CA PRO A 238 -37.47 -1.57 17.51
C PRO A 238 -38.81 -1.49 16.76
N ARG A 239 -39.49 -2.64 16.61
CA ARG A 239 -40.87 -2.67 16.12
C ARG A 239 -41.67 -1.75 17.03
N ALA A 240 -42.26 -0.70 16.45
CA ALA A 240 -43.15 0.21 17.16
C ALA A 240 -44.21 -0.61 17.91
N PRO A 241 -44.48 -0.34 19.21
CA PRO A 241 -45.56 -1.01 19.90
C PRO A 241 -46.87 -0.69 19.19
N SER A 242 -47.56 -1.72 18.74
CA SER A 242 -48.88 -1.63 18.14
C SER A 242 -49.83 -0.94 19.12
N ALA A 243 -50.31 0.25 18.75
CA ALA A 243 -51.39 0.92 19.45
C ALA A 243 -52.69 0.12 19.25
N SER A 244 -52.97 -0.85 20.13
CA SER A 244 -54.27 -1.52 20.20
C SER A 244 -54.53 -2.16 21.57
N ALA A 245 -55.24 -1.43 22.43
CA ALA A 245 -56.24 -1.88 23.43
C ALA A 245 -56.45 -0.71 24.41
N ARG A 246 -57.43 0.18 24.21
CA ARG A 246 -58.82 0.07 24.70
C ARG A 246 -58.89 -0.58 26.09
N LEU A 247 -59.03 0.24 27.13
CA LEU A 247 -60.24 0.41 27.94
C LEU A 247 -60.12 1.70 28.75
#